data_AF-A0A4U6XAD4-F1
#
_entry.id   AF-A0A4U6XAD4-F1
#
_cell.length_a   1.000
_cell.length_b   1.000
_cell.length_c   1.000
_cell.angle_alpha   90.00
_cell.angle_beta   90.00
_cell.angle_gamma   90.00
#
_symmetry.space_group_name_H-M   'P 1'
#
loop_
_entity.id
_entity.type
_entity.pdbx_description
1 polymer ?
#
loop_
_entity_poly.entity_id
_entity_poly.type
_entity_poly.pdbx_seq_one_letter_code
_entity_poly.pdbx_strand_id
1 'polypeptide(L)'
;MAEALAVMHWRVRCDAFDVEFVLGSSPKLRARCALTTWNREPGDDNNNNTNPECLQRAVQVWLLDFNQVGNITMDEEGVDKAVRGLWDNDPYYPRPACHETNTTEVRLWEAFKDVYLAASVGIRADTSLPLSFIAKVEKEATARSAKAIAGKKKQRH
;
A
#
# COMPACT_ATOMS: atom_id res chain seq x y z
N MET A 1 -4.14 -2.07 0.45
CA MET A 1 -3.94 -0.62 0.27
C MET A 1 -3.68 -0.30 -1.20
N ALA A 2 -2.56 -0.77 -1.78
CA ALA A 2 -2.22 -0.56 -3.19
C ALA A 2 -3.37 -0.90 -4.16
N GLU A 3 -3.94 -2.10 -4.05
CA GLU A 3 -5.08 -2.52 -4.90
C GLU A 3 -6.29 -1.60 -4.75
N ALA A 4 -6.61 -1.18 -3.52
CA ALA A 4 -7.74 -0.30 -3.24
C ALA A 4 -7.55 1.07 -3.91
N LEU A 5 -6.35 1.65 -3.80
CA LEU A 5 -6.03 2.92 -4.47
C LEU A 5 -6.05 2.77 -5.99
N ALA A 6 -5.55 1.67 -6.55
CA ALA A 6 -5.64 1.42 -8.00
C ALA A 6 -7.11 1.36 -8.48
N VAL A 7 -7.99 0.71 -7.72
CA VAL A 7 -9.44 0.69 -7.98
C VAL A 7 -10.04 2.09 -7.89
N MET A 8 -9.73 2.84 -6.83
CA MET A 8 -10.24 4.20 -6.64
C MET A 8 -9.83 5.13 -7.78
N HIS A 9 -8.54 5.15 -8.13
CA HIS A 9 -8.02 6.02 -9.18
C HIS A 9 -8.54 5.62 -10.56
N TRP A 10 -8.50 4.34 -10.93
CA TRP A 10 -8.69 3.97 -12.35
C TRP A 10 -10.06 3.41 -12.67
N ARG A 11 -10.71 2.73 -11.71
CA ARG A 11 -12.05 2.18 -11.91
C ARG A 11 -13.13 3.16 -11.49
N VAL A 12 -12.99 3.72 -10.29
CA VAL A 12 -13.95 4.67 -9.73
C VAL A 12 -13.71 6.08 -10.24
N ARG A 13 -12.47 6.40 -10.64
CA ARG A 13 -12.04 7.72 -11.16
C ARG A 13 -12.13 8.81 -10.10
N CYS A 14 -11.57 8.54 -8.93
CA CYS A 14 -11.45 9.49 -7.85
C CYS A 14 -10.02 9.60 -7.30
N ASP A 15 -9.71 10.67 -6.57
CA ASP A 15 -8.37 11.00 -6.07
C ASP A 15 -8.00 10.29 -4.76
N ALA A 16 -8.97 9.59 -4.15
CA ALA A 16 -8.83 9.00 -2.82
C ALA A 16 -8.38 10.00 -1.74
N PHE A 17 -8.76 11.28 -1.88
CA PHE A 17 -8.47 12.30 -0.89
C PHE A 17 -9.23 12.04 0.42
N ASP A 18 -8.51 12.17 1.53
CA ASP A 18 -8.94 11.98 2.93
C ASP A 18 -9.51 10.60 3.31
N VAL A 19 -9.19 9.54 2.56
CA VAL A 19 -9.62 8.18 2.94
C VAL A 19 -8.77 7.58 4.05
N GLU A 20 -9.41 6.84 4.96
CA GLU A 20 -8.77 6.23 6.12
C GLU A 20 -8.71 4.71 6.03
N PHE A 21 -7.51 4.13 6.26
CA PHE A 21 -7.35 2.69 6.39
C PHE A 21 -7.35 2.26 7.85
N VAL A 22 -8.29 1.37 8.22
CA VAL A 22 -8.40 0.84 9.58
C VAL A 22 -8.04 -0.64 9.60
N LEU A 23 -7.13 -1.01 10.50
CA LEU A 23 -6.76 -2.41 10.76
C LEU A 23 -7.65 -2.97 11.86
N GLY A 24 -8.46 -3.96 11.50
CA GLY A 24 -9.20 -4.78 12.44
C GLY A 24 -8.51 -6.12 12.64
N SER A 25 -8.57 -6.66 13.85
CA SER A 25 -8.29 -8.08 14.07
C SER A 25 -9.57 -8.76 14.53
N SER A 26 -9.85 -9.93 13.98
CA SER A 26 -10.91 -10.78 14.49
C SER A 26 -10.27 -12.03 15.10
N PRO A 27 -10.63 -12.45 16.32
CA PRO A 27 -10.17 -13.71 16.91
C PRO A 27 -10.79 -14.95 16.22
N LYS A 28 -11.32 -14.80 14.99
CA LYS A 28 -11.92 -15.92 14.26
C LYS A 28 -10.83 -16.89 13.83
N LEU A 29 -10.84 -18.06 14.47
CA LEU A 29 -10.17 -19.30 14.10
C LEU A 29 -10.27 -19.49 12.58
N ARG A 30 -9.24 -19.17 11.81
CA ARG A 30 -9.16 -19.66 10.43
C ARG A 30 -8.65 -21.09 10.51
N ALA A 31 -9.58 -22.04 10.72
CA ALA A 31 -9.34 -23.45 10.47
C ALA A 31 -9.15 -23.68 8.97
N ARG A 32 -8.02 -23.22 8.43
CA ARG A 32 -7.39 -23.76 7.23
C ARG A 32 -5.90 -23.58 7.42
N CYS A 33 -5.35 -24.46 8.27
CA CYS A 33 -4.01 -24.95 8.07
C CYS A 33 -4.03 -25.59 6.68
N ALA A 34 -3.82 -24.79 5.63
CA ALA A 34 -3.55 -25.33 4.32
C ALA A 34 -2.19 -26.00 4.48
N LEU A 35 -2.21 -27.32 4.65
CA LEU A 35 -1.06 -28.18 4.50
C LEU A 35 -0.49 -27.91 3.11
N THR A 36 0.46 -26.99 3.01
CA THR A 36 1.28 -26.86 1.82
C THR A 36 2.38 -27.90 1.93
N THR A 37 2.71 -28.52 0.80
CA THR A 37 3.68 -29.61 0.64
C THR A 37 5.12 -29.27 1.05
N TRP A 38 5.35 -28.10 1.65
CA TRP A 38 6.66 -27.60 2.08
C TRP A 38 7.03 -27.99 3.53
N ASN A 39 6.10 -28.49 4.33
CA ASN A 39 6.36 -28.91 5.72
C ASN A 39 6.35 -30.44 5.94
N ARG A 40 6.46 -31.25 4.89
CA ARG A 40 6.59 -32.70 5.04
C ARG A 40 8.07 -33.07 5.03
N GLU A 41 8.67 -33.27 6.19
CA GLU A 41 9.87 -34.10 6.26
C GLU A 41 9.48 -35.56 5.97
N PRO A 42 10.28 -36.30 5.19
CA PRO A 42 9.96 -37.68 4.85
C PRO A 42 10.24 -38.59 6.05
N GLY A 43 9.19 -39.04 6.73
CA GLY A 43 9.29 -40.12 7.72
C GLY A 43 8.49 -39.99 9.02
N ASP A 44 7.53 -39.06 9.15
CA ASP A 44 6.76 -38.94 10.39
C ASP A 44 5.54 -39.88 10.39
N ASP A 45 5.82 -41.14 10.70
CA ASP A 45 4.86 -42.21 10.91
C ASP A 45 4.44 -42.23 12.39
N ASN A 46 3.83 -41.16 12.92
CA ASN A 46 3.24 -41.24 14.25
C ASN A 46 2.00 -40.36 14.47
N ASN A 47 0.88 -41.07 14.52
CA ASN A 47 -0.48 -40.59 14.67
C ASN A 47 -0.81 -40.10 16.10
N ASN A 48 -0.10 -39.11 16.65
CA ASN A 48 -0.48 -38.51 17.95
C ASN A 48 0.12 -37.13 18.31
N ASN A 49 0.51 -36.29 17.35
CA ASN A 49 0.83 -34.91 17.68
C ASN A 49 -0.40 -34.02 17.54
N THR A 50 -1.02 -33.73 18.70
CA THR A 50 -1.97 -32.64 18.90
C THR A 50 -1.38 -31.35 18.35
N ASN A 51 -1.78 -31.00 17.12
CA ASN A 51 -1.36 -29.78 16.45
C ASN A 51 -1.90 -28.60 17.29
N PRO A 52 -1.07 -27.82 17.99
CA PRO A 52 -1.57 -26.69 18.73
C PRO A 52 -2.17 -25.73 17.70
N GLU A 53 -3.45 -25.44 17.87
CA GLU A 53 -4.26 -24.62 17.00
C GLU A 53 -3.46 -23.43 16.47
N CYS A 54 -3.26 -23.39 15.15
CA CYS A 54 -2.75 -22.21 14.47
C CYS A 54 -3.78 -21.09 14.63
N LEU A 55 -3.73 -20.38 15.75
CA LEU A 55 -4.47 -19.16 16.04
C LEU A 55 -3.90 -18.03 15.19
N GLN A 56 -3.99 -18.16 13.86
CA GLN A 56 -3.59 -17.10 12.96
C GLN A 56 -4.65 -16.00 13.06
N ARG A 57 -4.33 -14.93 13.80
CA ARG A 57 -5.16 -13.73 13.88
C ARG A 57 -5.38 -13.23 12.45
N ALA A 58 -6.61 -13.31 11.95
CA ALA A 58 -6.95 -12.75 10.66
C ALA A 58 -6.95 -11.21 10.80
N VAL A 59 -5.97 -10.56 10.19
CA VAL A 59 -5.98 -9.11 10.01
C VAL A 59 -6.93 -8.77 8.87
N GLN A 60 -7.86 -7.86 9.12
CA GLN A 60 -8.77 -7.29 8.13
C GLN A 60 -8.42 -5.82 7.96
N VAL A 61 -8.48 -5.35 6.72
CA VAL A 61 -8.24 -3.94 6.38
C VAL A 61 -9.55 -3.37 5.87
N TRP A 62 -10.01 -2.29 6.49
CA TRP A 62 -11.17 -1.52 6.07
C TRP A 62 -10.70 -0.19 5.49
N LEU A 63 -11.43 0.30 4.48
CA LEU A 63 -11.24 1.64 3.91
C LEU A 63 -12.51 2.43 4.17
N LEU A 64 -12.37 3.55 4.88
CA LEU A 64 -13.44 4.37 5.39
C LEU A 64 -13.22 5.84 5.02
N ASP A 65 -14.18 6.67 5.41
CA ASP A 65 -14.25 8.11 5.23
C ASP A 65 -14.04 8.60 3.78
N PHE A 66 -15.13 8.62 3.01
CA PHE A 66 -15.11 9.03 1.59
C PHE A 66 -15.67 10.45 1.38
N ASN A 67 -15.86 11.23 2.45
CA ASN A 67 -16.57 12.51 2.43
C ASN A 67 -15.84 13.61 1.63
N GLN A 68 -14.51 13.55 1.51
CA GLN A 68 -13.70 14.52 0.75
C GLN A 68 -13.17 13.98 -0.59
N VAL A 69 -13.56 12.77 -0.97
CA VAL A 69 -13.09 12.13 -2.21
C VAL A 69 -13.61 12.90 -3.43
N GLY A 70 -12.69 13.35 -4.28
CA GLY A 70 -12.97 14.10 -5.49
C GLY A 70 -12.87 13.26 -6.75
N ASN A 71 -13.61 13.61 -7.79
CA ASN A 71 -13.47 12.99 -9.12
C ASN A 71 -12.17 13.45 -9.79
N ILE A 72 -11.54 12.52 -10.51
CA ILE A 72 -10.36 12.79 -11.34
C ILE A 72 -10.64 12.53 -12.82
N THR A 73 -9.99 13.32 -13.66
CA THR A 73 -9.90 13.09 -15.11
C THR A 73 -8.91 11.97 -15.40
N MET A 74 -9.04 11.29 -16.54
CA MET A 74 -8.11 10.22 -16.95
C MET A 74 -6.96 10.80 -17.79
N ASP A 75 -6.31 11.81 -17.24
CA ASP A 75 -5.22 12.56 -17.86
C ASP A 75 -4.21 12.99 -16.78
N GLU A 76 -3.26 13.84 -17.17
CA GLU A 76 -2.20 14.28 -16.29
C GLU A 76 -2.70 15.11 -15.08
N GLU A 77 -3.75 15.92 -15.25
CA GLU A 77 -4.34 16.70 -14.16
C GLU A 77 -5.01 15.80 -13.12
N GLY A 78 -5.66 14.73 -13.57
CA GLY A 78 -6.25 13.74 -12.68
C GLY A 78 -5.19 12.96 -11.90
N VAL A 79 -4.06 12.64 -12.54
CA VAL A 79 -2.91 12.06 -11.85
C VAL A 79 -2.38 13.00 -10.77
N ASP A 80 -2.27 14.30 -11.05
CA ASP A 80 -1.80 15.28 -10.06
C ASP A 80 -2.71 15.36 -8.83
N LYS A 81 -4.03 15.27 -9.03
CA LYS A 81 -4.99 15.18 -7.91
C LYS A 81 -4.80 13.91 -7.09
N ALA A 82 -4.61 12.74 -7.72
CA ALA A 82 -4.35 11.49 -7.01
C ALA A 82 -3.02 11.53 -6.23
N VAL A 83 -1.96 12.13 -6.81
CA VAL A 83 -0.67 12.33 -6.13
C VAL A 83 -0.87 13.20 -4.88
N ARG A 84 -1.66 14.27 -5.00
CA ARG A 84 -2.02 15.12 -3.87
C ARG A 84 -2.77 14.32 -2.79
N GLY A 85 -3.77 13.52 -3.15
CA GLY A 85 -4.47 12.63 -2.22
C GLY A 85 -3.54 11.70 -1.45
N LEU A 86 -2.54 11.10 -2.12
CA LEU A 86 -1.57 10.27 -1.43
C LEU A 86 -0.67 11.06 -0.45
N TRP A 87 -0.33 12.30 -0.76
CA TRP A 87 0.61 13.07 0.05
C TRP A 87 -0.02 13.85 1.19
N ASP A 88 -1.23 14.36 0.98
CA ASP A 88 -1.98 15.20 1.92
C ASP A 88 -2.74 14.37 2.95
N ASN A 89 -3.13 13.14 2.62
CA ASN A 89 -3.68 12.23 3.60
C ASN A 89 -2.61 11.85 4.64
N ASP A 90 -3.07 11.46 5.82
CA ASP A 90 -2.22 10.91 6.86
C ASP A 90 -1.41 9.70 6.38
N PRO A 91 -0.24 9.42 6.97
CA PRO A 91 0.69 8.39 6.48
C PRO A 91 0.23 6.95 6.78
N TYR A 92 -0.98 6.60 6.36
CA TYR A 92 -1.55 5.26 6.45
C TYR A 92 -1.00 4.28 5.40
N TYR A 93 -0.39 4.79 4.33
CA TYR A 93 0.21 3.99 3.26
C TYR A 93 1.73 4.14 3.22
N PRO A 94 2.45 3.14 2.69
CA PRO A 94 3.87 3.23 2.44
C PRO A 94 4.22 4.47 1.62
N ARG A 95 5.25 5.21 2.04
CA ARG A 95 5.78 6.37 1.30
C ARG A 95 7.15 6.02 0.72
N PRO A 96 7.53 6.61 -0.42
CA PRO A 96 8.87 6.46 -0.96
C PRO A 96 9.91 6.96 0.06
N ALA A 97 10.90 6.13 0.36
CA ALA A 97 12.03 6.54 1.19
C ALA A 97 13.13 7.15 0.31
N CYS A 98 13.64 8.32 0.67
CA CYS A 98 14.56 9.09 -0.19
C CYS A 98 16.04 9.04 0.23
N HIS A 99 16.37 8.52 1.41
CA HIS A 99 17.72 8.69 1.99
C HIS A 99 18.41 7.41 2.42
N GLU A 100 17.65 6.38 2.80
CA GLU A 100 18.21 5.16 3.35
C GLU A 100 17.92 4.00 2.41
N THR A 101 18.96 3.25 2.07
CA THR A 101 18.83 2.02 1.31
C THR A 101 18.56 0.86 2.28
N ASN A 102 17.77 -0.11 1.84
CA ASN A 102 17.49 -1.35 2.60
C ASN A 102 16.70 -1.20 3.91
N THR A 103 15.86 -0.17 4.05
CA THR A 103 14.94 -0.04 5.19
C THR A 103 13.61 -0.78 4.95
N THR A 104 12.83 -0.96 6.00
CA THR A 104 11.48 -1.53 5.92
C THR A 104 10.58 -0.66 5.03
N GLU A 105 10.71 0.66 5.11
CA GLU A 105 9.94 1.63 4.32
C GLU A 105 10.22 1.48 2.83
N VAL A 106 11.49 1.32 2.44
CA VAL A 106 11.87 1.03 1.04
C VAL A 106 11.17 -0.24 0.55
N ARG A 107 11.25 -1.32 1.33
CA ARG A 107 10.63 -2.61 0.95
C ARG A 107 9.11 -2.51 0.86
N LEU A 108 8.47 -1.79 1.78
CA LEU A 108 7.03 -1.55 1.76
C LEU A 108 6.61 -0.71 0.55
N TRP A 109 7.39 0.32 0.18
CA TRP A 109 7.14 1.12 -1.01
C TRP A 109 7.28 0.31 -2.30
N GLU A 110 8.35 -0.49 -2.44
CA GLU A 110 8.52 -1.37 -3.59
C GLU A 110 7.35 -2.37 -3.71
N ALA A 111 6.98 -3.03 -2.61
CA ALA A 111 5.82 -3.92 -2.58
C ALA A 111 4.51 -3.19 -2.92
N PHE A 112 4.34 -1.95 -2.47
CA PHE A 112 3.19 -1.12 -2.82
C PHE A 112 3.16 -0.83 -4.33
N LYS A 113 4.30 -0.44 -4.94
CA LYS A 113 4.40 -0.16 -6.37
C LYS A 113 4.04 -1.38 -7.21
N ASP A 114 4.64 -2.52 -6.90
CA ASP A 114 4.43 -3.77 -7.65
C ASP A 114 2.94 -4.14 -7.67
N VAL A 115 2.31 -4.13 -6.50
CA VAL A 115 0.88 -4.48 -6.37
C VAL A 115 -0.01 -3.41 -7.01
N TYR A 116 0.31 -2.12 -6.85
CA TYR A 116 -0.48 -1.02 -7.42
C TYR A 116 -0.46 -1.07 -8.95
N LEU A 117 0.71 -1.26 -9.55
CA LEU A 117 0.88 -1.34 -11.00
C LEU A 117 0.22 -2.60 -11.56
N ALA A 118 0.42 -3.76 -10.92
CA ALA A 118 -0.24 -5.01 -11.32
C ALA A 118 -1.77 -4.89 -11.29
N ALA A 119 -2.33 -4.33 -10.21
CA ALA A 119 -3.77 -4.08 -10.10
C ALA A 119 -4.26 -3.08 -11.16
N SER A 120 -3.47 -2.04 -11.45
CA SER A 120 -3.81 -1.03 -12.45
C SER A 120 -3.90 -1.61 -13.87
N VAL A 121 -2.97 -2.51 -14.23
CA VAL A 121 -2.98 -3.24 -15.51
C VAL A 121 -4.25 -4.09 -15.65
N GLY A 122 -4.73 -4.69 -14.55
CA GLY A 122 -5.98 -5.45 -14.54
C GLY A 122 -7.24 -4.60 -14.74
N ILE A 123 -7.17 -3.28 -14.48
CA ILE A 123 -8.30 -2.36 -14.61
C ILE A 123 -8.29 -1.64 -15.96
N ARG A 124 -7.10 -1.28 -16.47
CA ARG A 124 -6.95 -0.44 -17.67
C ARG A 124 -5.80 -0.95 -18.52
N ALA A 125 -6.03 -1.02 -19.84
CA ALA A 125 -5.03 -1.51 -20.80
C ALA A 125 -3.81 -0.58 -20.94
N ASP A 126 -4.04 0.74 -20.84
CA ASP A 126 -2.95 1.72 -20.86
C ASP A 126 -2.31 1.82 -19.45
N THR A 127 -0.98 1.79 -19.41
CA THR A 127 -0.18 1.85 -18.17
C THR A 127 0.48 3.21 -17.96
N SER A 128 0.33 4.17 -18.88
CA SER A 128 0.97 5.48 -18.83
C SER A 128 0.61 6.28 -17.57
N LEU A 129 -0.67 6.38 -17.21
CA LEU A 129 -1.14 7.12 -16.02
C LEU A 129 -0.74 6.46 -14.70
N PRO A 130 -0.89 5.13 -14.50
CA PRO A 130 -0.35 4.45 -13.31
C PRO A 130 1.16 4.65 -13.13
N LEU A 131 1.95 4.56 -14.22
CA LEU A 131 3.38 4.81 -14.17
C LEU A 131 3.70 6.28 -13.85
N SER A 132 2.96 7.21 -14.46
CA SER A 132 3.07 8.64 -14.20
C SER A 132 2.76 8.96 -12.73
N PHE A 133 1.72 8.34 -12.16
CA PHE A 133 1.37 8.48 -10.74
C PHE A 133 2.55 8.08 -9.84
N ILE A 134 3.12 6.88 -10.03
CA ILE A 134 4.26 6.42 -9.23
C ILE A 134 5.46 7.37 -9.36
N ALA A 135 5.81 7.76 -10.59
CA ALA A 135 6.93 8.65 -10.84
C ALA A 135 6.74 10.03 -10.19
N LYS A 136 5.52 10.59 -10.24
CA LYS A 136 5.19 11.86 -9.59
C LYS A 136 5.22 11.75 -8.06
N VAL A 137 4.75 10.64 -7.49
CA VAL A 137 4.82 10.40 -6.04
C VAL A 137 6.29 10.36 -5.56
N GLU A 138 7.17 9.66 -6.26
CA GLU A 138 8.60 9.56 -5.92
C GLU A 138 9.33 10.90 -6.07
N LYS A 139 8.97 11.68 -7.11
CA LYS A 139 9.48 13.04 -7.30
C LYS A 139 9.08 13.96 -6.15
N GLU A 140 7.81 13.92 -5.73
CA GLU A 140 7.29 14.70 -4.61
C GLU A 140 7.95 14.29 -3.28
N ALA A 141 8.24 13.00 -3.09
CA ALA A 141 8.98 12.51 -1.93
C ALA A 141 10.35 13.21 -1.81
N THR A 142 11.09 13.23 -2.92
CA THR A 142 12.42 13.85 -2.99
C THR A 142 12.34 15.35 -2.68
N ALA A 143 11.33 16.04 -3.23
CA ALA A 143 11.10 17.46 -2.98
C ALA A 143 10.79 17.75 -1.50
N ARG A 144 9.92 16.96 -0.88
CA ARG A 144 9.55 17.09 0.54
C ARG A 144 10.73 16.80 1.46
N SER A 145 11.52 15.78 1.17
CA SER A 145 12.74 15.46 1.90
C SER A 145 13.78 16.57 1.82
N ALA A 146 14.02 17.13 0.64
CA ALA A 146 14.93 18.28 0.47
C ALA A 146 14.48 19.51 1.27
N LYS A 147 13.17 19.81 1.26
CA LYS A 147 12.59 20.92 2.06
C LYS A 147 12.76 20.69 3.56
N ALA A 148 12.57 19.46 4.04
CA ALA A 148 12.76 19.11 5.45
C ALA A 148 14.23 19.30 5.91
N ILE A 149 15.20 18.93 5.07
CA ILE A 149 16.64 19.13 5.34
C ILE A 149 16.98 20.63 5.39
N ALA A 150 16.47 21.42 4.43
CA ALA A 150 16.70 22.86 4.39
C ALA A 150 16.11 23.58 5.62
N GLY A 151 14.91 23.19 6.06
CA GLY A 151 14.26 23.75 7.26
C GLY A 151 15.06 23.52 8.54
N LYS A 152 15.60 22.30 8.73
CA LYS A 152 16.45 21.95 9.87
C LYS A 152 17.74 22.77 9.94
N LYS A 153 18.31 23.16 8.80
CA LYS A 153 19.50 24.03 8.76
C LYS A 153 19.18 25.46 9.19
N LYS A 154 18.00 25.98 8.84
CA LYS A 154 17.59 27.36 9.16
C LYS A 154 17.25 27.58 10.64
N GLN A 155 16.85 26.54 11.36
CA GLN A 155 16.53 26.60 12.81
C GLN A 155 17.75 26.44 13.73
N ARG A 156 18.95 26.20 13.18
CA ARG A 156 20.20 25.98 13.93
C ARG A 156 21.12 27.22 13.97
N HIS A 157 20.64 28.37 13.50
CA HIS A 157 21.27 29.67 13.56
C HIS A 157 20.36 30.64 14.32
#